data_AF-A0A7C8YQW7-F1
#
_entry.id   AF-A0A7C8YQW7-F1
#
_cell.length_a   1.000
_cell.length_b   1.000
_cell.length_c   1.000
_cell.angle_alpha   90.00
_cell.angle_beta   90.00
_cell.angle_gamma   90.00
#
_symmetry.space_group_name_H-M   'P 1'
#
loop_
_entity.id
_entity.type
_entity.pdbx_description
1 polymer ?
#
loop_
_entity_poly.entity_id
_entity_poly.type
_entity_poly.pdbx_seq_one_letter_code
_entity_poly.pdbx_strand_id
1 'polypeptide(L)'
;VNHLENVLANEPAIVTRGQHIVEVKPQGVSKGLVVEKVMSRIVNDGMRPDFLMCVGDDRSDEDMFESLLNSASSSSLPETPEVFCCTVGQKPSKAKYYLDDTADVLKLLSCLAGAASTSRPRFNLHAQVSFESTVV
;
A
#
# COMPACT_ATOMS: atom_id res chain seq x y z
N VAL A 1 -12.30 11.29 -21.14
CA VAL A 1 -12.73 11.13 -19.73
C VAL A 1 -14.16 11.60 -19.58
N ASN A 2 -14.46 12.87 -19.87
CA ASN A 2 -15.79 13.48 -19.71
C ASN A 2 -16.95 12.69 -20.36
N HIS A 3 -16.74 12.08 -21.54
CA HIS A 3 -17.78 11.26 -22.16
C HIS A 3 -18.10 10.01 -21.33
N LEU A 4 -17.07 9.30 -20.84
CA LEU A 4 -17.24 8.11 -19.99
C LEU A 4 -17.81 8.46 -18.63
N GLU A 5 -17.40 9.59 -18.03
CA GLU A 5 -18.00 10.10 -16.79
C GLU A 5 -19.50 10.34 -16.95
N ASN A 6 -19.93 10.94 -18.07
CA ASN A 6 -21.34 11.19 -18.33
C ASN A 6 -22.13 9.90 -18.59
N VAL A 7 -21.58 8.97 -19.37
CA VAL A 7 -22.24 7.70 -19.70
C VAL A 7 -22.41 6.82 -18.45
N LEU A 8 -21.44 6.85 -17.54
CA LEU A 8 -21.42 6.03 -16.33
C LEU A 8 -21.91 6.76 -15.07
N ALA A 9 -22.48 7.96 -15.21
CA ALA A 9 -22.86 8.81 -14.07
C ALA A 9 -23.89 8.15 -13.12
N ASN A 10 -24.69 7.21 -13.63
CA ASN A 10 -25.71 6.48 -12.85
C ASN A 10 -25.32 5.04 -12.53
N GLU A 11 -24.12 4.61 -12.93
CA GLU A 11 -23.59 3.29 -12.62
C GLU A 11 -22.75 3.35 -11.34
N PRO A 12 -22.61 2.26 -10.57
CA PRO A 12 -21.78 2.22 -9.36
C PRO A 12 -20.28 2.13 -9.71
N ALA A 13 -19.81 3.02 -10.58
CA ALA A 13 -18.45 3.06 -11.11
C ALA A 13 -17.89 4.50 -11.09
N ILE A 14 -16.58 4.60 -10.91
CA ILE A 14 -15.81 5.84 -10.95
C ILE A 14 -14.87 5.79 -12.14
N VAL A 15 -14.84 6.86 -12.92
CA VAL A 15 -13.89 7.06 -14.02
C VAL A 15 -12.75 7.92 -13.52
N THR A 16 -11.51 7.43 -13.65
CA THR A 16 -10.31 8.16 -13.26
C THR A 16 -9.35 8.26 -14.44
N ARG A 17 -8.69 9.40 -14.60
CA ARG A 17 -7.62 9.57 -15.59
C ARG A 17 -6.29 9.11 -15.00
N GLY A 18 -5.66 8.12 -15.65
CA GLY A 18 -4.31 7.66 -15.36
C GLY A 18 -3.28 8.15 -16.38
N GLN A 19 -2.07 7.60 -16.31
CA GLN A 19 -1.00 7.91 -17.26
C GLN A 19 -1.28 7.20 -18.59
N HIS A 20 -1.67 7.98 -19.62
CA HIS A 20 -2.06 7.47 -20.95
C HIS A 20 -3.26 6.50 -20.97
N ILE A 21 -3.98 6.35 -19.85
CA ILE A 21 -5.13 5.48 -19.73
C ILE A 21 -6.32 6.21 -19.09
N VAL A 22 -7.50 5.63 -19.27
CA VAL A 22 -8.70 5.96 -18.50
C VAL A 22 -9.12 4.70 -17.77
N GLU A 23 -9.15 4.77 -16.45
CA GLU A 23 -9.53 3.67 -15.57
C GLU A 23 -11.00 3.81 -15.18
N VAL A 24 -11.72 2.69 -15.22
CA VAL A 24 -13.09 2.60 -14.70
C VAL A 24 -13.08 1.52 -13.63
N LYS A 25 -13.44 1.90 -12.40
CA LYS A 25 -13.43 0.99 -11.24
C LYS A 25 -14.73 1.10 -10.45
N PRO A 26 -15.15 0.05 -9.72
CA PRO A 26 -16.33 0.14 -8.85
C PRO A 26 -16.16 1.26 -7.82
N GLN A 27 -17.26 1.91 -7.47
CA GLN A 27 -17.27 2.94 -6.43
C GLN A 27 -16.79 2.35 -5.09
N GLY A 28 -15.98 3.13 -4.37
CA GLY A 28 -15.46 2.74 -3.06
C GLY A 28 -14.27 1.77 -3.10
N VAL A 29 -13.77 1.38 -4.28
CA VAL A 29 -12.56 0.57 -4.39
C VAL A 29 -11.32 1.46 -4.53
N SER A 30 -10.40 1.34 -3.58
CA SER A 30 -9.10 2.03 -3.60
C SER A 30 -8.01 1.16 -2.97
N LYS A 31 -6.75 1.47 -3.29
CA LYS A 31 -5.59 0.85 -2.61
C LYS A 31 -5.56 1.22 -1.11
N GLY A 32 -6.05 2.39 -0.74
CA GLY A 32 -6.24 2.79 0.66
C GLY A 32 -7.19 1.86 1.44
N LEU A 33 -8.31 1.46 0.85
CA LEU A 33 -9.23 0.50 1.48
C LEU A 33 -8.58 -0.87 1.71
N VAL A 34 -7.65 -1.28 0.83
CA VAL A 34 -6.86 -2.51 1.03
C VAL A 34 -5.98 -2.37 2.27
N VAL A 35 -5.31 -1.23 2.44
CA VAL A 35 -4.50 -0.96 3.65
C VAL A 35 -5.33 -1.07 4.91
N GLU A 36 -6.50 -0.41 4.96
CA GLU A 36 -7.39 -0.44 6.13
C GLU A 36 -7.81 -1.87 6.50
N LYS A 37 -8.14 -2.69 5.49
CA LYS A 37 -8.51 -4.10 5.69
C LYS A 37 -7.34 -4.94 6.17
N VAL A 38 -6.16 -4.78 5.57
CA VAL A 38 -4.95 -5.53 5.97
C VAL A 38 -4.55 -5.17 7.39
N MET A 39 -4.51 -3.88 7.73
CA MET A 39 -4.21 -3.40 9.08
C MET A 39 -5.22 -3.89 10.10
N SER A 40 -6.52 -3.82 9.78
CA SER A 40 -7.57 -4.35 10.65
C SER A 40 -7.38 -5.84 10.92
N ARG A 41 -7.03 -6.63 9.90
CA ARG A 41 -6.78 -8.07 10.05
C ARG A 41 -5.55 -8.35 10.93
N ILE A 42 -4.44 -7.66 10.68
CA ILE A 42 -3.21 -7.79 11.49
C ILE A 42 -3.51 -7.52 12.97
N VAL A 43 -4.22 -6.42 13.26
CA VAL A 43 -4.58 -6.05 14.63
C VAL A 43 -5.55 -7.05 15.26
N ASN A 44 -6.56 -7.52 14.51
CA ASN A 44 -7.52 -8.52 14.97
C ASN A 44 -6.87 -9.88 15.25
N ASP A 45 -5.81 -10.22 14.50
CA ASP A 45 -4.98 -11.41 14.74
C ASP A 45 -4.04 -11.24 15.95
N GLY A 46 -4.15 -10.11 16.67
CA GLY A 46 -3.35 -9.80 17.85
C GLY A 46 -1.93 -9.35 17.53
N MET A 47 -1.59 -9.16 16.25
CA MET A 47 -0.28 -8.68 15.83
C MET A 47 -0.21 -7.15 15.92
N ARG A 48 0.97 -6.66 16.30
CA ARG A 48 1.27 -5.23 16.38
C ARG A 48 2.54 -4.97 15.58
N PRO A 49 2.44 -4.44 14.36
CA PRO A 49 3.62 -4.11 13.58
C PRO A 49 4.36 -2.96 14.27
N ASP A 50 5.69 -3.07 14.35
CA ASP A 50 6.62 -2.01 14.78
C ASP A 50 7.19 -1.25 13.57
N PHE A 51 7.17 -1.88 12.41
CA PHE A 51 7.63 -1.34 11.14
C PHE A 51 6.57 -1.53 10.04
N LEU A 52 6.32 -0.47 9.28
CA LEU A 52 5.41 -0.47 8.13
C LEU A 52 6.09 0.18 6.94
N MET A 53 6.11 -0.50 5.79
CA MET A 53 6.66 0.03 4.55
C MET A 53 5.62 -0.06 3.42
N CYS A 54 5.53 1.02 2.64
CA CYS A 54 4.59 1.15 1.55
C CYS A 54 5.28 1.78 0.34
N VAL A 55 5.14 1.21 -0.85
CA VAL A 55 5.80 1.69 -2.07
C VAL A 55 4.78 1.78 -3.20
N GLY A 56 4.75 2.90 -3.90
CA GLY A 56 3.83 3.12 -5.02
C GLY A 56 4.35 4.15 -6.02
N ASP A 57 3.94 4.07 -7.27
CA ASP A 57 4.47 4.85 -8.38
C ASP A 57 3.44 5.79 -9.02
N ASP A 58 2.15 5.58 -8.78
CA ASP A 58 1.09 6.29 -9.49
C ASP A 58 0.16 7.10 -8.58
N ARG A 59 -0.83 7.75 -9.20
CA ARG A 59 -1.81 8.57 -8.47
C ARG A 59 -2.69 7.74 -7.53
N SER A 60 -2.96 6.48 -7.87
CA SER A 60 -3.82 5.62 -7.06
C SER A 60 -3.15 5.19 -5.76
N ASP A 61 -1.81 5.24 -5.70
CA ASP A 61 -1.03 4.96 -4.49
C ASP A 61 -1.11 6.08 -3.44
N GLU A 62 -1.55 7.27 -3.81
CA GLU A 62 -1.72 8.38 -2.85
C GLU A 62 -2.76 8.05 -1.77
N ASP A 63 -3.84 7.34 -2.13
CA ASP A 63 -4.83 6.85 -1.15
C ASP A 63 -4.22 5.75 -0.25
N MET A 64 -3.31 4.93 -0.78
CA MET A 64 -2.59 3.90 0.00
C MET A 64 -1.69 4.54 1.06
N PHE A 65 -0.95 5.58 0.68
CA PHE A 65 -0.04 6.31 1.57
C PHE A 65 -0.82 6.97 2.71
N GLU A 66 -1.91 7.66 2.39
CA GLU A 66 -2.75 8.33 3.38
C GLU A 66 -3.42 7.35 4.34
N SER A 67 -4.04 6.28 3.83
CA SER A 67 -4.68 5.27 4.68
C SER A 67 -3.69 4.60 5.64
N LEU A 68 -2.44 4.37 5.21
CA LEU A 68 -1.43 3.78 6.10
C LEU A 68 -0.99 4.74 7.21
N LEU A 69 -0.74 6.01 6.87
CA LEU A 69 -0.37 7.04 7.84
C LEU A 69 -1.49 7.27 8.86
N ASN A 70 -2.74 7.27 8.42
CA ASN A 70 -3.91 7.40 9.30
C ASN A 70 -4.08 6.16 10.19
N SER A 71 -3.89 4.97 9.64
CA SER A 71 -3.99 3.71 10.41
C SER A 71 -2.92 3.64 11.50
N ALA A 72 -1.68 4.02 11.17
CA ALA A 72 -0.55 4.03 12.10
C ALA A 72 -0.66 5.08 13.21
N SER A 73 -1.30 6.22 12.93
CA SER A 73 -1.50 7.30 13.91
C SER A 73 -2.76 7.13 14.77
N SER A 74 -3.66 6.21 14.39
CA SER A 74 -4.84 5.90 15.18
C SER A 74 -4.45 5.29 16.54
N SER A 75 -5.07 5.77 17.62
CA SER A 75 -4.79 5.42 19.03
C SER A 75 -5.06 3.96 19.44
N SER A 76 -5.27 3.07 18.47
CA SER A 76 -5.54 1.65 18.67
C SER A 76 -4.27 0.81 18.92
N LEU A 77 -3.09 1.36 18.58
CA LEU A 77 -1.79 0.74 18.81
C LEU A 77 -1.13 1.36 20.07
N PRO A 78 -0.61 0.55 21.01
CA PRO A 78 0.08 1.05 22.21
C PRO A 78 1.38 1.81 21.90
N GLU A 79 2.03 1.48 20.79
CA GLU A 79 3.25 2.11 20.28
C GLU A 79 3.03 2.46 18.81
N THR A 80 3.46 3.66 18.42
CA THR A 80 3.34 4.13 17.03
C THR A 80 4.40 3.43 16.17
N PRO A 81 4.02 2.66 15.13
CA PRO A 81 5.00 2.01 14.26
C PRO A 81 5.81 3.03 13.47
N GLU A 82 7.04 2.66 13.11
CA GLU A 82 7.82 3.42 12.15
C GLU A 82 7.25 3.19 10.74
N VAL A 83 6.79 4.28 10.10
CA VAL A 83 6.15 4.23 8.78
C VAL A 83 7.07 4.79 7.71
N PHE A 84 7.34 3.97 6.69
CA PHE A 84 8.15 4.30 5.53
C PHE A 84 7.31 4.20 4.26
N CYS A 85 6.69 5.32 3.88
CA CYS A 85 6.01 5.42 2.60
C CYS A 85 6.90 6.09 1.56
N CYS A 86 7.07 5.39 0.44
CA CYS A 86 7.98 5.75 -0.65
C CYS A 86 7.22 5.86 -1.97
N THR A 87 7.32 7.01 -2.62
CA THR A 87 6.88 7.15 -4.01
C THR A 87 8.00 6.78 -4.98
N VAL A 88 7.71 6.10 -6.09
CA VAL A 88 8.73 5.76 -7.10
C VAL A 88 8.83 6.87 -8.14
N GLY A 89 10.02 7.39 -8.36
CA GLY A 89 10.28 8.61 -9.12
C GLY A 89 10.04 9.87 -8.29
N GLN A 90 10.79 10.93 -8.59
CA GLN A 90 10.66 12.22 -7.94
C GLN A 90 9.41 12.97 -8.43
N LYS A 91 8.36 12.97 -7.62
CA LYS A 91 7.09 13.64 -7.92
C LYS A 91 6.37 14.11 -6.65
N PRO A 92 5.44 15.08 -6.74
CA PRO A 92 4.59 15.43 -5.62
C PRO A 92 3.82 14.19 -5.13
N SER A 93 3.89 13.92 -3.83
CA SER A 93 3.27 12.76 -3.20
C SER A 93 3.00 13.01 -1.71
N LYS A 94 2.03 12.30 -1.14
CA LYS A 94 1.81 12.18 0.30
C LYS A 94 2.86 11.28 0.97
N ALA A 95 3.59 10.46 0.20
CA ALA A 95 4.73 9.70 0.69
C ALA A 95 5.85 10.64 1.19
N LYS A 96 6.47 10.29 2.32
CA LYS A 96 7.57 11.08 2.92
C LYS A 96 8.89 10.88 2.18
N TYR A 97 9.08 9.71 1.57
CA TYR A 97 10.32 9.31 0.90
C TYR A 97 10.06 9.05 -0.58
N TYR A 98 11.13 8.94 -1.36
CA TYR A 98 11.06 8.48 -2.73
C TYR A 98 12.20 7.50 -3.04
N LEU A 99 12.01 6.71 -4.09
CA LEU A 99 13.03 5.87 -4.73
C LEU A 99 13.13 6.32 -6.19
N ASP A 100 14.30 6.33 -6.80
CA ASP A 100 14.43 6.91 -8.15
C ASP A 100 13.68 6.10 -9.21
N ASP A 101 13.77 4.77 -9.13
CA ASP A 101 13.12 3.86 -10.06
C ASP A 101 12.80 2.49 -9.42
N THR A 102 12.29 1.56 -10.23
CA THR A 102 11.95 0.21 -9.79
C THR A 102 13.17 -0.65 -9.48
N ALA A 103 14.35 -0.36 -10.03
CA ALA A 103 15.58 -1.08 -9.67
C ALA A 103 16.00 -0.76 -8.24
N ASP A 104 15.83 0.49 -7.81
CA ASP A 104 16.05 0.89 -6.41
C ASP A 104 15.05 0.24 -5.45
N VAL A 105 13.79 0.06 -5.88
CA VAL A 105 12.80 -0.72 -5.09
C VAL A 105 13.29 -2.15 -4.88
N LEU A 106 13.72 -2.83 -5.94
CA LEU A 106 14.21 -4.21 -5.85
C LEU A 106 15.46 -4.32 -4.97
N LYS A 107 16.39 -3.36 -5.10
CA LYS A 107 17.59 -3.28 -4.28
C LYS A 107 17.25 -3.08 -2.81
N LEU A 108 16.34 -2.15 -2.50
CA LEU A 108 15.88 -1.91 -1.13
C LEU A 108 15.27 -3.17 -0.50
N LEU A 109 14.36 -3.84 -1.21
CA LEU A 109 13.74 -5.08 -0.74
C LEU A 109 14.76 -6.21 -0.56
N SER A 110 15.74 -6.32 -1.46
CA SER A 110 16.83 -7.30 -1.35
C SER A 110 17.71 -7.05 -0.11
N CYS A 111 18.06 -5.79 0.14
CA CYS A 111 18.81 -5.39 1.33
C CYS A 111 18.01 -5.66 2.62
N LEU A 112 16.71 -5.38 2.63
CA LEU A 112 15.83 -5.64 3.76
C LEU A 112 15.74 -7.14 4.08
N ALA A 113 15.56 -7.97 3.06
CA ALA A 113 15.55 -9.43 3.21
C ALA A 113 16.90 -9.96 3.73
N GLY A 114 18.01 -9.44 3.19
CA GLY A 114 19.35 -9.76 3.67
C GLY A 114 19.54 -9.41 5.14
N ALA A 115 19.17 -8.20 5.56
CA ALA A 115 19.25 -7.76 6.95
C ALA A 115 18.39 -8.64 7.88
N ALA A 116 17.16 -8.96 7.48
CA ALA A 116 16.26 -9.82 8.26
C ALA A 116 16.85 -11.22 8.49
N SER A 117 17.49 -11.82 7.48
CA SER A 117 18.09 -13.16 7.58
C SER A 117 19.29 -13.25 8.53
N THR A 118 19.99 -12.13 8.76
CA THR A 118 21.12 -12.06 9.71
C THR A 118 20.69 -11.88 11.16
N SER A 119 19.43 -11.47 11.39
CA SER A 119 18.85 -11.37 12.72
C SER A 119 18.32 -12.73 13.17
N ARG A 120 18.71 -13.20 14.37
CA ARG A 120 18.08 -14.40 14.95
C ARG A 120 16.57 -14.12 15.10
N PRO A 121 15.68 -15.02 14.65
CA PRO A 121 14.24 -14.79 14.75
C PRO A 121 13.88 -14.70 16.23
N ARG A 122 13.41 -13.53 16.68
CA ARG A 122 12.98 -13.33 18.07
C ARG A 122 11.54 -13.78 18.34
N PHE A 123 10.77 -14.13 17.31
CA PHE A 123 9.39 -14.62 17.48
C PHE A 123 9.00 -15.63 16.40
N ASN A 124 8.16 -16.60 16.79
CA ASN A 124 7.49 -17.53 15.88
C ASN A 124 6.54 -16.74 14.97
N LEU A 125 6.92 -16.54 13.71
CA LEU A 125 6.10 -15.86 12.72
C LEU A 125 5.04 -16.83 12.19
N HIS A 126 3.85 -16.85 12.78
CA HIS A 126 2.70 -17.58 12.25
C HIS A 126 1.86 -16.68 11.35
N ALA A 127 2.48 -16.17 10.27
CA ALA A 127 1.78 -15.48 9.20
C ALA A 127 2.49 -15.77 7.87
N GLN A 128 2.34 -17.00 7.38
CA GLN A 128 2.58 -17.27 5.96
C GLN A 128 1.46 -16.59 5.15
N VAL A 129 1.78 -15.49 4.48
CA VAL A 129 0.95 -15.01 3.37
C VAL A 129 1.46 -15.72 2.12
N SER A 130 0.80 -16.83 1.79
CA SER A 130 1.01 -17.53 0.52
C SER A 130 0.19 -16.83 -0.55
N PHE A 131 0.84 -16.27 -1.56
CA PHE A 131 0.18 -15.88 -2.81
C PHE A 131 0.06 -17.14 -3.67
N GLU A 132 -1.02 -17.91 -3.50
CA GLU A 132 -1.38 -18.91 -4.49
C GLU A 132 -1.73 -18.16 -5.78
N SER A 133 -0.90 -18.34 -6.82
CA SER A 133 -1.27 -17.98 -8.17
C SER A 133 -2.47 -18.84 -8.57
N THR A 134 -3.68 -18.30 -8.46
CA THR A 134 -4.83 -18.87 -9.15
C THR A 134 -4.63 -18.55 -10.62
N VAL A 135 -4.01 -19.50 -11.33
CA VAL A 135 -4.11 -19.56 -12.79
C VAL A 135 -5.57 -19.92 -13.07
N VAL A 136 -6.28 -18.99 -13.69
CA VAL A 136 -7.65 -19.21 -14.19
C VAL A 136 -7.61 -20.17 -15.38
#